data_AF-A0A968J8M7-F1
#
_entry.id   AF-A0A968J8M7-F1
#
_cell.length_a   1.000
_cell.length_b   1.000
_cell.length_c   1.000
_cell.angle_alpha   90.00
_cell.angle_beta   90.00
_cell.angle_gamma   90.00
#
_symmetry.space_group_name_H-M   'P 1'
#
loop_
_entity.id
_entity.type
_entity.pdbx_description
1 polymer ?
#
loop_
_entity_poly.entity_id
_entity_poly.type
_entity_poly.pdbx_seq_one_letter_code
_entity_poly.pdbx_strand_id
1 'polypeptide(L)'
;MTECSAPESMLQQIPAGHLNLMGYVGQSQVNGPGCRAVVWVQGCHRGCSGCFNPQSWPFHLNQVYAIEHLAQEILANPEHEGVTFSGGEPFWQAAGLADLARRVKRAGLNVMAFTGFRLQELQSPQAPPAAADLLRELDLLVDGPFLESQAIHDPQSLVSSRNQQVHIFNSDLRNRMQWASDQMEIHILPDGTRLFTGYWGGHEHLDLAL
;
A
#
# COMPACT_ATOMS: atom_id res chain seq x y z
N MET A 1 -6.51 8.50 -23.82
CA MET A 1 -5.56 7.84 -22.92
C MET A 1 -4.70 8.93 -22.34
N THR A 2 -5.07 9.45 -21.18
CA THR A 2 -4.29 10.47 -20.45
C THR A 2 -3.03 9.79 -19.93
N GLU A 3 -1.87 10.37 -20.23
CA GLU A 3 -0.58 9.87 -19.74
C GLU A 3 -0.62 9.80 -18.20
N CYS A 4 -0.47 8.58 -17.69
CA CYS A 4 -0.44 8.23 -16.28
C CYS A 4 1.00 8.47 -15.78
N SER A 5 1.44 9.73 -15.73
CA SER A 5 2.76 10.10 -15.22
C SER A 5 2.61 10.96 -13.97
N ALA A 6 3.37 10.63 -12.92
CA ALA A 6 3.48 11.52 -11.77
C ALA A 6 4.21 12.82 -12.17
N PRO A 7 3.88 13.95 -11.54
CA PRO A 7 4.63 15.18 -11.72
C PRO A 7 6.05 14.99 -11.17
N GLU A 8 7.01 14.80 -12.08
CA GLU A 8 8.42 14.47 -11.80
C GLU A 8 9.07 15.49 -10.84
N SER A 9 8.72 16.77 -11.00
CA SER A 9 9.17 17.88 -10.14
C SER A 9 8.70 17.79 -8.68
N MET A 10 7.63 17.05 -8.40
CA MET A 10 7.09 16.89 -7.04
C MET A 10 7.71 15.67 -6.34
N LEU A 11 7.98 14.60 -7.08
CA LEU A 11 8.72 13.45 -6.54
C LEU A 11 10.18 13.81 -6.18
N GLN A 12 10.79 14.73 -6.92
CA GLN A 12 12.13 15.26 -6.65
C GLN A 12 12.23 16.05 -5.33
N GLN A 13 11.10 16.44 -4.72
CA GLN A 13 11.10 17.13 -3.43
C GLN A 13 11.30 16.18 -2.24
N ILE A 14 11.11 14.87 -2.44
CA ILE A 14 11.34 13.86 -1.40
C ILE A 14 12.87 13.72 -1.20
N PRO A 15 13.42 14.02 -0.02
CA PRO A 15 14.86 13.92 0.20
C PRO A 15 15.36 12.48 0.00
N ALA A 16 16.60 12.33 -0.45
CA ALA A 16 17.23 11.02 -0.56
C ALA A 16 17.18 10.27 0.79
N GLY A 17 16.90 8.97 0.76
CA GLY A 17 16.76 8.15 1.98
C GLY A 17 15.45 8.39 2.75
N HIS A 18 14.48 9.10 2.18
CA HIS A 18 13.17 9.35 2.78
C HIS A 18 12.02 8.86 1.89
N LEU A 19 10.87 8.67 2.54
CA LEU A 19 9.58 8.46 1.91
C LEU A 19 8.64 9.60 2.28
N ASN A 20 7.66 9.89 1.44
CA ASN A 20 6.59 10.83 1.73
C ASN A 20 5.31 10.03 2.03
N LEU A 21 4.90 10.00 3.29
CA LEU A 21 3.80 9.17 3.76
C LEU A 21 2.53 9.99 3.96
N MET A 22 1.39 9.39 3.62
CA MET A 22 0.08 9.83 4.12
C MET A 22 -0.10 9.40 5.58
N GLY A 23 0.42 8.21 5.92
CA GLY A 23 0.39 7.67 7.27
C GLY A 23 1.05 6.30 7.36
N TYR A 24 1.02 5.74 8.56
CA TYR A 24 1.63 4.47 8.92
C TYR A 24 0.74 3.74 9.92
N VAL A 25 0.52 2.44 9.69
CA VAL A 25 -0.13 1.54 10.64
C VAL A 25 0.91 0.56 11.16
N GLY A 26 1.21 0.64 12.46
CA GLY A 26 2.28 -0.15 13.08
C GLY A 26 1.95 -1.63 13.28
N GLN A 27 0.72 -2.07 13.06
CA GLN A 27 0.28 -3.46 13.18
C GLN A 27 -1.10 -3.62 12.52
N SER A 28 -1.28 -4.58 11.62
CA SER A 28 -2.56 -4.85 10.93
C SER A 28 -2.67 -6.32 10.55
N GLN A 29 -3.90 -6.86 10.56
CA GLN A 29 -4.28 -8.21 10.13
C GLN A 29 -5.12 -8.20 8.85
N VAL A 30 -5.65 -7.04 8.42
CA VAL A 30 -6.58 -6.95 7.26
C VAL A 30 -5.92 -6.46 5.97
N ASN A 31 -4.65 -6.05 6.01
CA ASN A 31 -3.94 -5.45 4.87
C ASN A 31 -2.98 -6.42 4.17
N GLY A 32 -3.19 -7.72 4.28
CA GLY A 32 -2.33 -8.75 3.71
C GLY A 32 -2.16 -9.93 4.66
N PRO A 33 -1.36 -10.94 4.27
CA PRO A 33 -1.22 -12.15 5.06
C PRO A 33 -0.41 -11.93 6.34
N GLY A 34 -0.94 -12.44 7.45
CA GLY A 34 -0.32 -12.36 8.77
C GLY A 34 -0.29 -10.95 9.36
N CYS A 35 0.29 -10.83 10.55
CA CYS A 35 0.45 -9.55 11.21
C CYS A 35 1.53 -8.71 10.51
N ARG A 36 1.24 -7.45 10.19
CA ARG A 36 2.13 -6.62 9.37
C ARG A 36 2.00 -5.12 9.62
N ALA A 37 3.08 -4.41 9.32
CA ALA A 37 3.03 -2.96 9.19
C ALA A 37 2.42 -2.55 7.85
N VAL A 38 1.75 -1.39 7.81
CA VAL A 38 1.20 -0.80 6.58
C VAL A 38 1.78 0.58 6.37
N VAL A 39 2.47 0.77 5.25
CA VAL A 39 3.06 2.04 4.83
C VAL A 39 2.16 2.64 3.77
N TRP A 40 1.47 3.74 4.09
CA TRP A 40 0.66 4.48 3.14
C TRP A 40 1.44 5.65 2.56
N VAL A 41 1.81 5.54 1.29
CA VAL A 41 2.50 6.63 0.60
C VAL A 41 1.55 7.76 0.22
N GLN A 42 2.06 8.97 0.15
CA GLN A 42 1.37 10.15 -0.39
C GLN A 42 1.62 10.26 -1.90
N GLY A 43 0.59 10.69 -2.65
CA GLY A 43 0.60 10.95 -4.08
C GLY A 43 -0.10 9.86 -4.89
N CYS A 44 -1.18 10.22 -5.59
CA CYS A 44 -1.84 9.38 -6.59
C CYS A 44 -2.75 10.22 -7.49
N HIS A 45 -2.59 10.12 -8.81
CA HIS A 45 -3.41 10.88 -9.76
C HIS A 45 -4.64 10.10 -10.26
N ARG A 46 -4.85 8.86 -9.79
CA ARG A 46 -5.87 7.96 -10.39
C ARG A 46 -7.29 8.41 -10.08
N GLY A 47 -7.53 8.99 -8.91
CA GLY A 47 -8.84 9.57 -8.58
C GLY A 47 -9.98 8.54 -8.63
N CYS A 48 -9.74 7.29 -8.21
CA CYS A 48 -10.76 6.23 -8.29
C CYS A 48 -12.05 6.64 -7.57
N SER A 49 -13.21 6.45 -8.21
CA SER A 49 -14.50 6.55 -7.52
C SER A 49 -14.54 5.53 -6.37
N GLY A 50 -15.01 5.95 -5.20
CA GLY A 50 -15.01 5.12 -3.98
C GLY A 50 -13.61 4.78 -3.44
N CYS A 51 -12.57 5.56 -3.78
CA CYS A 51 -11.23 5.35 -3.20
C CYS A 51 -11.28 5.45 -1.67
N PHE A 52 -10.66 4.47 -0.99
CA PHE A 52 -10.58 4.46 0.48
C PHE A 52 -9.67 5.57 1.04
N ASN A 53 -8.65 5.97 0.26
CA ASN A 53 -7.64 6.95 0.68
C ASN A 53 -7.62 8.19 -0.24
N PRO A 54 -8.73 8.94 -0.42
CA PRO A 54 -8.73 10.10 -1.31
C PRO A 54 -7.78 11.21 -0.84
N GLN A 55 -7.48 11.24 0.46
CA GLN A 55 -6.52 12.16 1.06
C GLN A 55 -5.07 11.93 0.59
N SER A 56 -4.75 10.75 0.07
CA SER A 56 -3.42 10.46 -0.48
C SER A 56 -3.21 11.02 -1.89
N TRP A 57 -4.24 11.51 -2.58
CA TRP A 57 -4.11 11.93 -3.99
C TRP A 57 -3.13 13.09 -4.24
N PRO A 58 -3.11 14.17 -3.43
CA PRO A 58 -2.23 15.30 -3.69
C PRO A 58 -0.75 14.91 -3.66
N PHE A 59 0.03 15.47 -4.59
CA PHE A 59 1.48 15.32 -4.65
C PHE A 59 2.19 16.44 -3.88
N HIS A 60 1.87 16.63 -2.60
CA HIS A 60 2.63 17.53 -1.70
C HIS A 60 3.43 16.71 -0.69
N LEU A 61 4.47 17.31 -0.11
CA LEU A 61 5.12 16.73 1.07
C LEU A 61 4.13 16.74 2.24
N ASN A 62 3.91 15.56 2.81
CA ASN A 62 3.08 15.34 3.98
C ASN A 62 4.00 14.88 5.13
N GLN A 63 4.12 13.59 5.38
CA GLN A 63 5.03 13.06 6.40
C GLN A 63 6.31 12.55 5.75
N VAL A 64 7.35 13.39 5.72
CA VAL A 64 8.68 13.01 5.21
C VAL A 64 9.39 12.16 6.26
N TYR A 65 9.55 10.88 5.95
CA TYR A 65 9.98 9.86 6.91
C TYR A 65 11.28 9.18 6.48
N ALA A 66 12.27 9.12 7.36
CA ALA A 66 13.54 8.48 7.07
C ALA A 66 13.36 6.95 6.95
N ILE A 67 13.83 6.37 5.83
CA ILE A 67 13.68 4.94 5.54
C ILE A 67 14.37 4.09 6.62
N GLU A 68 15.54 4.52 7.10
CA GLU A 68 16.27 3.86 8.18
C GLU A 68 15.41 3.77 9.45
N HIS A 69 14.80 4.88 9.86
CA HIS A 69 13.97 4.91 11.07
C HIS A 69 12.72 4.05 10.91
N LEU A 70 12.05 4.14 9.76
CA LEU A 70 10.86 3.32 9.48
C LEU A 70 11.19 1.82 9.49
N ALA A 71 12.34 1.42 8.94
CA ALA A 71 12.78 0.04 9.01
C ALA A 71 13.01 -0.42 10.45
N GLN A 72 13.62 0.41 11.30
CA GLN A 72 13.81 0.09 12.73
C GLN A 72 12.48 -0.07 13.46
N GLU A 73 11.52 0.82 13.22
CA GLU A 73 10.18 0.73 13.82
C GLU A 73 9.42 -0.52 13.40
N ILE A 74 9.48 -0.87 12.10
CA ILE A 74 8.86 -2.10 11.58
C ILE A 74 9.52 -3.32 12.23
N LEU A 75 10.85 -3.35 12.36
CA LEU A 75 11.58 -4.50 12.89
C LEU A 75 11.50 -4.62 14.42
N ALA A 76 11.11 -3.55 15.12
CA ALA A 76 10.95 -3.55 16.57
C ALA A 76 9.75 -4.38 17.04
N ASN A 77 8.75 -4.62 16.18
CA ASN A 77 7.61 -5.46 16.51
C ASN A 77 7.89 -6.93 16.12
N PRO A 78 8.07 -7.84 17.09
CA PRO A 78 8.36 -9.24 16.81
C PRO A 78 7.16 -10.01 16.24
N GLU A 79 5.95 -9.46 16.29
CA GLU A 79 4.77 -10.07 15.69
C GLU A 79 4.69 -9.85 14.18
N HIS A 80 5.49 -8.94 13.62
CA HIS A 80 5.47 -8.70 12.19
C HIS A 80 5.97 -9.92 11.41
N GLU A 81 5.12 -10.37 10.49
CA GLU A 81 5.45 -11.35 9.46
C GLU A 81 5.81 -10.65 8.14
N GLY A 82 5.35 -9.41 7.94
CA GLY A 82 5.58 -8.66 6.70
C GLY A 82 5.26 -7.16 6.76
N VAL A 83 5.34 -6.53 5.58
CA VAL A 83 5.01 -5.12 5.35
C VAL A 83 4.13 -4.99 4.11
N THR A 84 3.09 -4.17 4.18
CA THR A 84 2.25 -3.78 3.04
C THR A 84 2.54 -2.35 2.63
N PHE A 85 2.84 -2.13 1.35
CA PHE A 85 2.87 -0.82 0.72
C PHE A 85 1.52 -0.53 0.07
N SER A 86 0.89 0.58 0.44
CA SER A 86 -0.43 0.99 -0.04
C SER A 86 -0.56 2.53 0.02
N GLY A 87 -1.77 3.07 0.16
CA GLY A 87 -2.04 4.51 0.31
C GLY A 87 -2.40 5.16 -1.02
N GLY A 88 -1.57 6.08 -1.49
CA GLY A 88 -1.65 6.66 -2.83
C GLY A 88 -1.29 5.63 -3.89
N GLU A 89 -0.11 5.77 -4.49
CA GLU A 89 0.39 4.80 -5.47
C GLU A 89 1.86 4.48 -5.14
N PRO A 90 2.13 3.32 -4.54
CA PRO A 90 3.47 2.90 -4.12
C PRO A 90 4.54 3.05 -5.21
N PHE A 91 4.18 2.78 -6.46
CA PHE A 91 5.14 2.83 -7.56
C PHE A 91 5.61 4.25 -7.93
N TRP A 92 5.00 5.31 -7.39
CA TRP A 92 5.55 6.66 -7.49
C TRP A 92 6.73 6.91 -6.55
N GLN A 93 6.91 6.08 -5.53
CA GLN A 93 8.04 6.16 -4.59
C GLN A 93 8.88 4.87 -4.62
N ALA A 94 8.89 4.17 -5.76
CA ALA A 94 9.44 2.82 -5.89
C ALA A 94 10.91 2.71 -5.46
N ALA A 95 11.74 3.70 -5.73
CA ALA A 95 13.16 3.69 -5.33
C ALA A 95 13.33 3.61 -3.80
N GLY A 96 12.59 4.44 -3.05
CA GLY A 96 12.62 4.45 -1.59
C GLY A 96 11.98 3.20 -0.99
N LEU A 97 10.85 2.76 -1.55
CA LEU A 97 10.18 1.54 -1.10
C LEU A 97 11.00 0.28 -1.37
N ALA A 98 11.76 0.23 -2.47
CA ALA A 98 12.68 -0.86 -2.74
C ALA A 98 13.82 -0.91 -1.70
N ASP A 99 14.30 0.25 -1.22
CA ASP A 99 15.28 0.28 -0.13
C ASP A 99 14.70 -0.22 1.18
N LEU A 100 13.51 0.25 1.55
CA LEU A 100 12.80 -0.25 2.72
C LEU A 100 12.55 -1.77 2.63
N ALA A 101 12.09 -2.25 1.48
CA ALA A 101 11.82 -3.67 1.23
C ALA A 101 13.07 -4.53 1.43
N ARG A 102 14.22 -4.13 0.86
CA ARG A 102 15.49 -4.86 1.07
C ARG A 102 15.88 -4.93 2.54
N ARG A 103 15.67 -3.86 3.31
CA ARG A 103 16.02 -3.81 4.73
C ARG A 103 15.17 -4.78 5.54
N VAL A 104 13.86 -4.76 5.36
CA VAL A 104 12.95 -5.64 6.13
C VAL A 104 13.05 -7.10 5.70
N LYS A 105 13.28 -7.38 4.40
CA LYS A 105 13.49 -8.75 3.91
C LYS A 105 14.76 -9.40 4.45
N ARG A 106 15.84 -8.62 4.64
CA ARG A 106 17.07 -9.14 5.28
C ARG A 106 16.83 -9.65 6.70
N ALA A 107 15.81 -9.14 7.38
CA ALA A 107 15.39 -9.60 8.70
C ALA A 107 14.32 -10.71 8.65
N GLY A 108 13.95 -11.21 7.46
CA GLY A 108 13.02 -12.32 7.28
C GLY A 108 11.55 -11.93 7.07
N LEU A 109 11.23 -10.64 6.97
CA LEU A 109 9.86 -10.19 6.69
C LEU A 109 9.49 -10.33 5.20
N ASN A 110 8.23 -10.65 4.91
CA ASN A 110 7.71 -10.61 3.54
C ASN A 110 7.19 -9.21 3.17
N VAL A 111 7.15 -8.87 1.88
CA VAL A 111 6.74 -7.55 1.39
C VAL A 111 5.64 -7.70 0.35
N MET A 112 4.59 -6.90 0.45
CA MET A 112 3.57 -6.79 -0.59
C MET A 112 3.25 -5.35 -0.96
N ALA A 113 2.64 -5.15 -2.13
CA ALA A 113 2.10 -3.86 -2.52
C ALA A 113 0.68 -3.99 -3.10
N PHE A 114 -0.18 -3.01 -2.80
CA PHE A 114 -1.35 -2.69 -3.58
C PHE A 114 -0.99 -1.58 -4.57
N THR A 115 -1.35 -1.73 -5.83
CA THR A 115 -1.08 -0.72 -6.87
C THR A 115 -2.27 -0.58 -7.80
N GLY A 116 -2.48 0.62 -8.33
CA GLY A 116 -3.45 0.82 -9.39
C GLY A 116 -2.91 0.43 -10.77
N PHE A 117 -1.60 0.20 -10.91
CA PHE A 117 -1.02 -0.31 -12.15
C PHE A 117 -1.31 -1.80 -12.31
N ARG A 118 -1.37 -2.27 -13.54
CA ARG A 118 -1.26 -3.70 -13.85
C ARG A 118 0.21 -4.12 -13.86
N LEU A 119 0.50 -5.37 -13.54
CA LEU A 119 1.86 -5.91 -13.58
C LEU A 119 2.54 -5.69 -14.94
N GLN A 120 1.79 -5.82 -16.04
CA GLN A 120 2.36 -5.59 -17.38
C GLN A 120 2.77 -4.12 -17.60
N GLU A 121 2.05 -3.16 -17.02
CA GLU A 121 2.39 -1.74 -17.09
C GLU A 121 3.69 -1.47 -16.31
N LEU A 122 3.85 -2.10 -15.14
CA LEU A 122 5.05 -1.99 -14.30
C LEU A 122 6.29 -2.68 -14.89
N GLN A 123 6.10 -3.61 -15.83
CA GLN A 123 7.17 -4.28 -16.57
C GLN A 123 7.47 -3.63 -17.92
N SER A 124 6.69 -2.60 -18.30
CA SER A 124 6.83 -1.92 -19.58
C SER A 124 7.96 -0.89 -19.57
N PRO A 125 8.46 -0.45 -20.75
CA PRO A 125 9.39 0.68 -20.84
C PRO A 125 8.82 2.00 -20.32
N GLN A 126 7.50 2.11 -20.15
CA GLN A 126 6.79 3.29 -19.65
C GLN A 126 6.52 3.19 -18.14
N ALA A 127 7.02 2.16 -17.46
CA ALA A 127 6.85 1.99 -16.03
C ALA A 127 7.44 3.17 -15.24
N PRO A 128 6.92 3.45 -14.03
CA PRO A 128 7.52 4.44 -13.14
C PRO A 128 9.00 4.16 -12.88
N PRO A 129 9.83 5.20 -12.64
CA PRO A 129 11.23 5.02 -12.28
C PRO A 129 11.40 4.05 -11.10
N ALA A 130 12.37 3.14 -11.22
CA ALA A 130 12.65 2.09 -10.23
C ALA A 130 11.50 1.09 -9.97
N ALA A 131 10.45 1.04 -10.79
CA ALA A 131 9.39 0.03 -10.64
C ALA A 131 9.93 -1.40 -10.68
N ALA A 132 10.89 -1.69 -11.56
CA ALA A 132 11.56 -2.99 -11.64
C ALA A 132 12.37 -3.32 -10.37
N ASP A 133 12.94 -2.31 -9.70
CA ASP A 133 13.63 -2.51 -8.42
C ASP A 133 12.64 -2.91 -7.33
N LEU A 134 11.53 -2.20 -7.20
CA LEU A 134 10.50 -2.54 -6.22
C LEU A 134 9.87 -3.91 -6.51
N LEU A 135 9.50 -4.20 -7.76
CA LEU A 135 8.92 -5.48 -8.15
C LEU A 135 9.80 -6.67 -7.75
N ARG A 136 11.13 -6.54 -7.87
CA ARG A 136 12.07 -7.60 -7.47
C ARG A 136 12.04 -7.92 -5.98
N GLU A 137 11.66 -6.96 -5.16
CA GLU A 137 11.60 -7.14 -3.71
C GLU A 137 10.22 -7.62 -3.24
N LEU A 138 9.17 -7.52 -4.06
CA LEU A 138 7.84 -7.96 -3.65
C LEU A 138 7.73 -9.49 -3.59
N ASP A 139 7.08 -9.99 -2.54
CA ASP A 139 6.64 -11.37 -2.43
C ASP A 139 5.22 -11.55 -2.98
N LEU A 140 4.42 -10.48 -2.93
CA LEU A 140 3.02 -10.41 -3.32
C LEU A 140 2.70 -9.06 -3.96
N LEU A 141 1.84 -9.05 -4.97
CA LEU A 141 1.32 -7.83 -5.59
C LEU A 141 -0.17 -7.98 -5.83
N VAL A 142 -0.96 -7.01 -5.38
CA VAL A 142 -2.34 -6.84 -5.82
C VAL A 142 -2.38 -5.69 -6.81
N ASP A 143 -2.69 -5.99 -8.06
CA ASP A 143 -2.59 -5.05 -9.17
C ASP A 143 -3.96 -4.56 -9.65
N GLY A 144 -3.97 -3.45 -10.39
CA GLY A 144 -5.13 -2.86 -11.01
C GLY A 144 -5.87 -1.83 -10.14
N PRO A 145 -6.50 -0.81 -10.77
CA PRO A 145 -7.19 0.23 -10.04
C PRO A 145 -8.44 -0.32 -9.34
N PHE A 146 -8.81 0.29 -8.22
CA PHE A 146 -10.14 0.08 -7.66
C PHE A 146 -11.20 0.66 -8.60
N LEU A 147 -12.23 -0.13 -8.91
CA LEU A 147 -13.38 0.28 -9.71
C LEU A 147 -14.65 -0.01 -8.92
N GLU A 148 -15.34 1.03 -8.45
CA GLU A 148 -16.54 0.92 -7.63
C GLU A 148 -17.63 0.05 -8.27
N SER A 149 -17.82 0.15 -9.60
CA SER A 149 -18.78 -0.69 -10.34
C SER A 149 -18.43 -2.19 -10.36
N GLN A 150 -17.24 -2.54 -9.91
CA GLN A 150 -16.72 -3.91 -9.80
C GLN A 150 -16.32 -4.27 -8.37
N ALA A 151 -16.74 -3.47 -7.38
CA ALA A 151 -16.45 -3.72 -5.98
C ALA A 151 -16.88 -5.14 -5.56
N ILE A 152 -16.09 -5.74 -4.67
CA ILE A 152 -16.34 -7.05 -4.07
C ILE A 152 -16.60 -6.85 -2.58
N HIS A 153 -17.68 -7.47 -2.09
CA HIS A 153 -18.10 -7.51 -0.69
C HIS A 153 -18.14 -8.97 -0.24
N ASP A 154 -16.96 -9.60 -0.27
CA ASP A 154 -16.81 -11.01 0.05
C ASP A 154 -15.71 -11.16 1.11
N PRO A 155 -16.02 -11.71 2.30
CA PRO A 155 -15.06 -11.91 3.38
C PRO A 155 -14.02 -13.01 3.09
N GLN A 156 -14.01 -13.58 1.88
CA GLN A 156 -12.99 -14.51 1.39
C GLN A 156 -12.19 -13.95 0.21
N SER A 157 -12.59 -12.79 -0.33
CA SER A 157 -11.87 -12.18 -1.44
C SER A 157 -10.58 -11.54 -0.96
N LEU A 158 -9.50 -11.73 -1.72
CA LEU A 158 -8.21 -11.07 -1.49
C LEU A 158 -8.13 -9.68 -2.14
N VAL A 159 -9.10 -9.37 -3.00
CA VAL A 159 -9.15 -8.15 -3.81
C VAL A 159 -10.47 -7.40 -3.63
N SER A 160 -10.37 -6.07 -3.59
CA SER A 160 -11.52 -5.18 -3.38
C SER A 160 -12.37 -4.93 -4.64
N SER A 161 -11.84 -5.22 -5.83
CA SER A 161 -12.51 -5.01 -7.12
C SER A 161 -12.21 -6.14 -8.10
N ARG A 162 -13.20 -6.59 -8.88
CA ARG A 162 -13.10 -7.77 -9.77
C ARG A 162 -12.04 -7.67 -10.87
N ASN A 163 -11.61 -6.46 -11.22
CA ASN A 163 -10.55 -6.25 -12.22
C ASN A 163 -9.13 -6.40 -11.66
N GLN A 164 -8.98 -6.53 -10.34
CA GLN A 164 -7.70 -6.64 -9.67
C GLN A 164 -7.21 -8.10 -9.67
N GLN A 165 -5.89 -8.30 -9.70
CA GLN A 165 -5.30 -9.63 -9.66
C GLN A 165 -4.25 -9.74 -8.57
N VAL A 166 -4.18 -10.91 -7.94
CA VAL A 166 -3.14 -11.25 -6.97
C VAL A 166 -2.02 -12.01 -7.68
N HIS A 167 -0.82 -11.45 -7.64
CA HIS A 167 0.40 -12.09 -8.12
C HIS A 167 1.23 -12.55 -6.93
N ILE A 168 1.59 -13.83 -6.91
CA ILE A 168 2.36 -14.45 -5.83
C ILE A 168 3.76 -14.75 -6.38
N PHE A 169 4.75 -13.95 -5.99
CA PHE A 169 6.15 -14.11 -6.39
C PHE A 169 6.89 -15.06 -5.45
N ASN A 170 6.53 -15.07 -4.17
CA ASN A 170 7.05 -16.01 -3.18
C ASN A 170 6.09 -17.19 -2.98
N SER A 171 6.51 -18.38 -3.42
CA SER A 171 5.68 -19.59 -3.35
C SER A 171 5.27 -19.99 -1.94
N ASP A 172 6.04 -19.61 -0.92
CA ASP A 172 5.80 -20.00 0.47
C ASP A 172 4.55 -19.32 1.05
N LEU A 173 4.07 -18.25 0.40
CA LEU A 173 2.89 -17.51 0.81
C LEU A 173 1.59 -18.08 0.23
N ARG A 174 1.64 -19.00 -0.74
CA ARG A 174 0.43 -19.54 -1.42
C ARG A 174 -0.60 -20.12 -0.46
N ASN A 175 -0.16 -20.75 0.64
CA ASN A 175 -1.04 -21.37 1.63
C ASN A 175 -1.28 -20.47 2.86
N ARG A 176 -0.77 -19.24 2.86
CA ARG A 176 -0.84 -18.28 3.96
C ARG A 176 -1.68 -17.05 3.62
N MET A 177 -2.50 -17.13 2.57
CA MET A 177 -3.36 -16.06 2.06
C MET A 177 -4.62 -15.90 2.92
N GLN A 178 -4.43 -15.58 4.19
CA GLN A 178 -5.48 -15.54 5.22
C GLN A 178 -5.86 -14.10 5.57
N TRP A 179 -6.16 -13.28 4.56
CA TRP A 179 -6.80 -11.98 4.75
C TRP A 179 -8.05 -11.89 3.88
N ALA A 180 -8.89 -10.90 4.17
CA ALA A 180 -10.02 -10.59 3.33
C ALA A 180 -10.08 -9.09 3.05
N SER A 181 -10.42 -8.74 1.82
CA SER A 181 -10.54 -7.35 1.40
C SER A 181 -11.76 -6.67 1.97
N ASP A 182 -12.76 -7.40 2.48
CA ASP A 182 -13.99 -6.84 3.08
C ASP A 182 -13.91 -6.81 4.61
N GLN A 183 -12.74 -6.44 5.14
CA GLN A 183 -12.50 -6.26 6.57
C GLN A 183 -11.91 -4.88 6.83
N MET A 184 -12.31 -4.30 7.96
CA MET A 184 -11.85 -3.01 8.44
C MET A 184 -11.30 -3.13 9.86
N GLU A 185 -10.21 -2.43 10.12
CA GLU A 185 -9.64 -2.26 11.46
C GLU A 185 -9.74 -0.80 11.88
N ILE A 186 -9.97 -0.59 13.18
CA ILE A 186 -10.03 0.74 13.79
C ILE A 186 -8.99 0.78 14.90
N HIS A 187 -8.00 1.66 14.75
CA HIS A 187 -7.00 1.94 15.75
C HIS A 187 -7.41 3.17 16.53
N ILE A 188 -7.57 3.04 17.85
CA ILE A 188 -7.83 4.15 18.75
C ILE A 188 -6.49 4.57 19.36
N LEU A 189 -6.00 5.74 18.98
CA LEU A 189 -4.73 6.29 19.45
C LEU A 189 -4.88 6.89 20.86
N PRO A 190 -3.77 7.09 21.61
CA PRO A 190 -3.83 7.60 22.99
C PRO A 190 -4.50 8.97 23.15
N ASP A 191 -4.51 9.78 22.10
CA ASP A 191 -5.17 11.09 22.05
C ASP A 191 -6.68 11.01 21.70
N GLY A 192 -7.21 9.79 21.49
CA GLY A 192 -8.59 9.53 21.09
C GLY A 192 -8.83 9.56 19.58
N THR A 193 -7.80 9.84 18.77
CA THR A 193 -7.89 9.80 17.31
C THR A 193 -8.18 8.38 16.83
N ARG A 194 -9.08 8.26 15.84
CA ARG A 194 -9.45 6.97 15.23
C ARG A 194 -8.83 6.88 13.84
N LEU A 195 -8.02 5.86 13.63
CA LEU A 195 -7.45 5.53 12.33
C LEU A 195 -8.13 4.28 11.76
N PHE A 196 -8.67 4.41 10.55
CA PHE A 196 -9.37 3.33 9.84
C PHE A 196 -8.45 2.74 8.77
N THR A 197 -8.41 1.41 8.65
CA THR A 197 -7.63 0.69 7.64
C THR A 197 -8.36 -0.55 7.16
N GLY A 198 -7.96 -1.08 6.00
CA GLY A 198 -8.68 -2.12 5.28
C GLY A 198 -9.65 -1.55 4.26
N TYR A 199 -10.65 -2.33 3.86
CA TYR A 199 -11.71 -1.89 2.97
C TYR A 199 -13.03 -2.54 3.43
N TRP A 200 -14.09 -1.75 3.43
CA TRP A 200 -15.44 -2.25 3.63
C TRP A 200 -16.30 -1.66 2.54
N GLY A 201 -16.83 -2.50 1.66
CA GLY A 201 -17.42 -1.98 0.44
C GLY A 201 -18.89 -1.52 0.55
N GLY A 202 -19.38 -1.27 1.76
CA GLY A 202 -20.67 -0.60 1.97
C GLY A 202 -20.47 0.82 2.47
N HIS A 203 -20.47 1.82 1.59
CA HIS A 203 -20.67 3.22 1.99
C HIS A 203 -22.18 3.52 2.13
N GLU A 204 -22.85 2.83 3.06
CA GLU A 204 -24.08 3.34 3.66
C GLU A 204 -23.82 3.44 5.17
N HIS A 205 -23.67 4.67 5.66
CA HIS A 205 -23.62 5.06 7.07
C HIS A 205 -22.32 4.82 7.88
N LEU A 206 -21.23 5.45 7.45
CA LEU A 206 -20.31 6.07 8.41
C LEU A 206 -20.42 7.60 8.29
N ASP A 207 -21.65 8.11 8.41
CA ASP A 207 -21.82 9.38 9.11
C ASP A 207 -21.28 9.14 10.52
N LEU A 208 -20.01 9.48 10.73
CA LEU A 208 -19.46 9.74 12.05
C LEU A 208 -20.23 10.96 12.58
N ALA A 209 -21.43 10.70 13.09
CA ALA A 209 -22.07 11.56 14.06
C ALA A 209 -21.06 11.72 15.20
N LEU A 210 -20.60 12.97 15.34
CA LEU A 210 -19.90 13.52 16.49
C LEU A 210 -20.64 13.17 17.79
#